data_AF-A0A3C1FAQ8-F1
#
_entry.id   AF-A0A3C1FAQ8-F1
#
_cell.length_a   1.000
_cell.length_b   1.000
_cell.length_c   1.000
_cell.angle_alpha   90.00
_cell.angle_beta   90.00
_cell.angle_gamma   90.00
#
_symmetry.space_group_name_H-M   'P 1'
#
loop_
_entity.id
_entity.type
_entity.pdbx_description
1 polymer ?
#
loop_
_entity_poly.entity_id
_entity_poly.type
_entity_poly.pdbx_seq_one_letter_code
_entity_poly.pdbx_strand_id
1 'polypeptide(L)' 'MTAQERQVVENKISELKKELNDVHGSKCEVYSRVVGYLRPVQNWNKGKKEEFAMRKTMHVGCSCGCDK' A
#
# COMPACT_ATOMS: atom_id res chain seq x y z
N MET A 1 -29.78 4.92 26.50
CA MET A 1 -28.35 4.66 26.73
C MET A 1 -27.86 5.52 27.88
N THR A 2 -27.46 4.88 28.98
CA THR A 2 -27.00 5.52 30.21
C THR A 2 -25.67 6.26 29.97
N ALA A 3 -25.36 7.27 30.78
CA ALA A 3 -24.08 7.98 30.69
C ALA A 3 -22.88 7.03 30.87
N GLN A 4 -23.08 5.98 31.67
CA GLN A 4 -22.08 4.95 31.95
C GLN A 4 -21.77 4.10 30.71
N GLU A 5 -22.78 3.72 29.92
CA GLU A 5 -22.58 2.98 28.67
C GLU A 5 -21.75 3.77 27.65
N ARG A 6 -21.94 5.10 27.57
CA ARG A 6 -21.14 5.96 26.68
C ARG A 6 -19.68 6.01 27.10
N GLN A 7 -19.42 6.13 28.41
CA GLN A 7 -18.05 6.16 28.92
C GLN A 7 -17.30 4.87 28.61
N VAL A 8 -17.97 3.72 28.71
CA VAL A 8 -17.40 2.42 28.35
C VAL A 8 -17.02 2.37 26.87
N VAL A 9 -17.88 2.87 26.00
CA VAL A 9 -17.63 2.94 24.56
C VAL A 9 -16.44 3.86 24.25
N GLU A 10 -16.39 5.05 24.83
CA GLU A 10 -15.29 6.01 24.64
C GLU A 10 -13.95 5.42 25.08
N ASN A 11 -13.92 4.76 26.24
CA ASN A 11 -12.72 4.07 26.73
C ASN A 11 -12.27 2.99 25.73
N LYS A 12 -13.19 2.18 25.23
CA LYS A 12 -12.90 1.14 24.23
C LYS A 12 -12.39 1.71 22.91
N ILE A 13 -12.96 2.83 22.45
CA ILE A 13 -12.49 3.54 21.25
C ILE A 13 -11.05 4.02 21.45
N SER A 14 -10.73 4.59 22.61
CA SER A 14 -9.38 5.10 22.89
C SER A 14 -8.33 3.98 22.93
N GLU A 15 -8.68 2.83 23.49
CA GLU A 15 -7.82 1.65 23.56
C GLU A 15 -7.58 1.05 22.18
N LEU A 16 -8.64 0.83 21.39
CA LEU A 16 -8.54 0.33 20.02
C LEU A 16 -7.74 1.26 19.11
N LYS A 17 -7.89 2.58 19.27
CA LYS A 17 -7.08 3.56 18.53
C LYS A 17 -5.61 3.49 18.90
N LYS A 18 -5.29 3.20 20.17
CA LYS A 18 -3.91 3.01 20.63
C LYS A 18 -3.31 1.75 20.01
N GLU A 19 -4.04 0.65 20.03
CA GLU A 19 -3.64 -0.61 19.38
C GLU A 19 -3.41 -0.43 17.89
N LEU A 20 -4.32 0.26 17.18
CA LEU A 20 -4.20 0.55 15.76
C LEU A 20 -2.90 1.30 15.41
N ASN A 21 -2.46 2.23 16.25
CA ASN A 21 -1.22 2.96 16.04
C ASN A 21 0.04 2.09 16.21
N ASP A 22 -0.06 0.99 16.96
CA ASP A 22 1.03 0.06 17.23
C ASP A 22 1.08 -1.12 16.23
N VAL A 23 0.10 -1.22 15.33
CA VAL A 23 0.11 -2.24 14.27
C VAL A 23 1.21 -1.91 13.27
N HIS A 24 2.22 -2.78 13.20
CA HIS A 24 3.32 -2.69 12.25
C HIS A 24 3.36 -3.91 11.32
N GLY A 25 3.44 -3.67 10.01
CA GLY A 25 3.66 -4.72 9.02
C GLY A 25 5.14 -5.12 8.92
N SER A 26 5.40 -6.35 8.46
CA SER A 26 6.73 -6.77 8.04
C SER A 26 7.09 -6.21 6.66
N LYS A 27 8.39 -6.05 6.38
CA LYS A 27 8.85 -5.67 5.03
C LYS A 27 8.50 -6.79 4.04
N CYS A 28 7.79 -6.45 2.98
CA CYS A 28 7.53 -7.36 1.86
C CYS A 28 8.56 -7.16 0.75
N GLU A 29 8.99 -8.25 0.12
CA GLU A 29 9.80 -8.17 -1.09
C GLU A 29 8.93 -7.73 -2.28
N VAL A 30 9.33 -6.65 -2.93
CA VAL A 30 8.62 -6.12 -4.11
C VAL A 30 9.28 -6.67 -5.37
N TYR A 31 8.48 -7.30 -6.22
CA TYR A 31 8.91 -7.82 -7.51
C TYR A 31 8.34 -6.98 -8.65
N SER A 32 9.09 -6.89 -9.74
CA SER A 32 8.64 -6.21 -10.96
C SER A 32 8.95 -7.07 -12.18
N ARG A 33 8.06 -7.01 -13.18
CA ARG A 33 8.19 -7.71 -14.45
C ARG A 33 9.09 -6.91 -15.40
N VAL A 34 10.19 -7.51 -15.84
CA VAL A 34 11.19 -6.80 -16.67
C VAL A 34 11.00 -7.08 -18.15
N VAL A 35 11.32 -8.30 -18.59
CA VAL A 35 11.22 -8.79 -19.99
C VAL A 35 10.67 -10.21 -20.01
N GLY A 36 9.53 -10.42 -19.35
CA GLY A 36 8.86 -11.72 -19.29
C GLY A 36 9.06 -12.52 -18.00
N TYR A 37 9.95 -12.09 -17.10
CA TYR A 37 10.13 -12.71 -15.78
C TYR A 37 10.12 -11.67 -14.64
N LEU A 38 9.91 -12.17 -13.42
CA LEU A 38 9.90 -11.37 -12.20
C LEU A 38 11.31 -11.26 -11.60
N ARG A 39 11.70 -10.04 -11.19
CA ARG A 39 12.95 -9.77 -10.48
C ARG A 39 12.68 -8.90 -9.25
N PRO A 40 13.33 -9.16 -8.10
CA PRO A 40 13.23 -8.29 -6.93
C PRO A 40 13.70 -6.87 -7.27
N VAL A 41 12.89 -5.87 -6.92
CA VAL A 41 13.20 -4.44 -7.14
C VAL A 41 14.39 -4.00 -6.28
N GLN A 42 14.58 -4.62 -5.12
CA GLN A 42 15.73 -4.39 -4.24
C GLN A 42 17.07 -4.68 -4.96
N ASN A 43 17.08 -5.59 -5.94
CA ASN A 43 18.27 -6.01 -6.67
C ASN A 43 18.52 -5.22 -7.96
N TRP A 44 17.89 -4.05 -8.12
CA TRP A 44 18.10 -3.18 -9.28
C TRP A 44 19.37 -2.36 -9.13
N ASN A 45 20.24 -2.45 -10.14
CA ASN A 45 21.41 -1.57 -10.24
C ASN A 45 21.00 -0.13 -10.62
N LYS A 46 21.96 0.80 -10.57
CA LYS A 46 21.71 2.22 -10.88
C LYS A 46 21.09 2.42 -12.28
N GLY A 47 21.67 1.80 -13.30
CA GLY A 47 21.17 1.92 -14.68
C GLY A 47 19.75 1.38 -14.87
N LYS A 48 19.36 0.32 -14.16
CA LYS A 48 17.98 -0.20 -14.24
C LYS A 48 16.96 0.74 -13.61
N LYS A 49 17.32 1.44 -12.53
CA LYS A 49 16.46 2.46 -11.91
C LYS A 49 16.27 3.64 -12.86
N GLU A 50 17.34 4.09 -13.52
CA GLU A 50 17.29 5.15 -14.53
C GLU A 50 16.46 4.73 -15.76
N GLU A 51 16.69 3.53 -16.29
CA GLU A 51 15.88 3.00 -17.40
C GLU A 51 14.40 2.89 -17.06
N PHE A 52 14.06 2.41 -15.85
CA PHE A 52 12.67 2.31 -15.41
C PHE A 52 12.01 3.69 -15.32
N ALA A 53 12.72 4.72 -14.84
CA ALA A 53 12.21 6.09 -14.77
C ALA A 53 11.91 6.69 -16.15
N MET A 54 12.57 6.21 -17.21
CA MET A 54 12.34 6.64 -18.58
C MET A 54 11.20 5.89 -19.29
N ARG A 55 10.65 4.82 -18.68
CA ARG A 55 9.53 4.07 -19.26
C ARG A 55 8.27 4.92 -19.30
N LYS A 56 7.57 4.88 -20.44
CA LYS A 56 6.25 5.50 -20.59
C LYS A 56 5.17 4.44 -20.42
N THR A 57 4.25 4.67 -19.49
CA THR A 57 3.05 3.86 -19.35
C THR A 57 2.00 4.33 -20.35
N MET A 58 1.37 3.39 -21.02
CA MET A 58 0.21 3.67 -21.86
C MET A 58 -1.03 3.41 -21.03
N HIS A 59 -1.90 4.42 -20.95
CA HIS A 59 -3.22 4.21 -20.39
C HIS A 59 -4.04 3.40 -21.40
N VAL A 60 -4.23 2.12 -21.12
CA VAL A 60 -5.14 1.28 -21.90
C VAL A 60 -6.54 1.60 -21.37
N GLY A 61 -7.17 2.62 -21.94
CA GLY A 61 -8.51 3.02 -21.55
C GLY A 61 -9.45 1.83 -21.64
N CYS A 62 -10.15 1.52 -20.56
CA CYS A 62 -11.31 0.66 -20.67
C CYS A 62 -12.36 1.44 -21.47
N SER A 63 -12.97 0.80 -22.47
CA SER A 63 -14.15 1.35 -23.16
C SER A 63 -15.34 1.60 -22.22
N CYS A 64 -15.23 1.17 -20.96
CA CYS A 64 -16.23 1.28 -19.92
C CYS A 64 -16.13 2.54 -19.04
N GLY A 65 -15.18 3.47 -19.29
CA GLY A 65 -15.16 4.80 -18.66
C GLY A 65 -14.78 4.86 -17.17
N CYS A 66 -14.07 3.85 -16.66
CA CYS A 66 -13.63 3.79 -15.28
C CYS A 66 -12.16 4.26 -15.13
N ASP A 67 -11.94 5.57 -15.23
CA ASP A 67 -10.64 6.19 -14.96
C ASP A 67 -10.60 6.80 -13.54
N LYS A 68 -11.04 6.02 -12.54
CA LYS A 68 -10.82 6.32 -11.13
C LYS A 68 -10.05 5.19 -10.46
#